data_AF-A0A507AYF5-F1
#
_entry.id   AF-A0A507AYF5-F1
#
_cell.length_a   1.000
_cell.length_b   1.000
_cell.length_c   1.000
_cell.angle_alpha   90.00
_cell.angle_beta   90.00
_cell.angle_gamma   90.00
#
_symmetry.space_group_name_H-M   'P 1'
#
loop_
_entity.id
_entity.type
_entity.pdbx_description
1 polymer ?
#
loop_
_entity_poly.entity_id
_entity_poly.type
_entity_poly.pdbx_seq_one_letter_code
_entity_poly.pdbx_strand_id
1 'polypeptide(L)'
;MDQHRQKQAKPTALTSTAITSLAALKVILGASCVIAPQFACSLFLLKLPPQGAIAGRLFGSSCAALGLLTWKLSKRASEGSLSNSDLKTALALNIMADTADTISCLVGYSAGMYGLPTLGMLGGGCVALAVLGAAGYAGIDSRA
;
A
#
# COMPACT_ATOMS: atom_id res chain seq x y z
N MET A 1 29.90 22.96 8.07
CA MET A 1 29.48 22.49 6.73
C MET A 1 27.97 22.64 6.67
N ASP A 2 27.53 23.89 6.71
CA ASP A 2 26.17 24.29 7.05
C ASP A 2 25.69 25.20 5.93
N GLN A 3 25.05 24.64 4.91
CA GLN A 3 24.15 25.37 4.01
C GLN A 3 23.64 24.42 2.91
N HIS A 4 22.59 23.68 3.22
CA HIS A 4 21.45 23.45 2.32
C HIS A 4 20.34 22.76 3.13
N ARG A 5 19.88 23.44 4.19
CA ARG A 5 18.56 23.18 4.76
C ARG A 5 17.54 23.71 3.75
N GLN A 6 17.41 23.03 2.61
CA GLN A 6 16.35 23.31 1.64
C GLN A 6 15.04 23.31 2.44
N LYS A 7 14.31 24.43 2.38
CA LYS A 7 12.97 24.54 2.96
C LYS A 7 12.11 23.49 2.27
N GLN A 8 12.03 22.30 2.85
CA GLN A 8 11.17 21.24 2.36
C GLN A 8 9.75 21.80 2.32
N ALA A 9 9.19 21.91 1.11
CA ALA A 9 7.82 22.34 0.94
C ALA A 9 6.93 21.32 1.65
N LYS A 10 6.25 21.75 2.71
CA LYS A 10 5.32 20.91 3.48
C LYS A 10 4.32 20.26 2.51
N PRO A 11 4.03 18.96 2.59
CA PRO A 11 3.06 18.30 1.71
C PRO A 11 1.72 19.03 1.75
N THR A 12 1.00 19.09 0.61
CA THR A 12 -0.39 19.58 0.65
C THR A 12 -1.22 18.71 1.58
N ALA A 13 -2.31 19.26 2.12
CA ALA A 13 -3.26 18.48 2.90
C ALA A 13 -3.72 17.24 2.13
N LEU A 14 -3.98 17.37 0.82
CA LEU A 14 -4.44 16.27 -0.03
C LEU A 14 -3.38 15.17 -0.21
N THR A 15 -2.12 15.54 -0.48
CA THR A 15 -1.00 14.59 -0.55
C THR A 15 -0.78 13.88 0.78
N SER A 16 -0.81 14.63 1.89
CA SER A 16 -0.63 14.06 3.23
C SER A 16 -1.75 13.09 3.59
N THR A 17 -3.00 13.44 3.28
CA THR A 17 -4.16 12.57 3.47
C THR A 17 -4.04 11.31 2.63
N ALA A 18 -3.64 11.42 1.35
CA ALA A 18 -3.47 10.25 0.48
C ALA A 18 -2.40 9.27 0.99
N ILE A 19 -1.24 9.79 1.40
CA ILE A 19 -0.15 8.95 1.94
C ILE A 19 -0.57 8.31 3.27
N THR A 20 -1.25 9.08 4.12
CA THR A 20 -1.71 8.60 5.44
C THR A 20 -2.80 7.55 5.30
N SER A 21 -3.76 7.74 4.39
CA SER A 21 -4.82 6.77 4.14
C SER A 21 -4.26 5.49 3.51
N LEU A 22 -3.35 5.59 2.54
CA LEU A 22 -2.65 4.43 1.96
C LEU A 22 -1.95 3.62 3.05
N ALA A 23 -1.17 4.29 3.90
CA ALA A 23 -0.44 3.66 4.98
C ALA A 23 -1.38 3.01 6.00
N ALA A 24 -2.44 3.70 6.44
CA ALA A 24 -3.45 3.14 7.34
C ALA A 24 -4.12 1.89 6.76
N LEU A 25 -4.59 1.97 5.51
CA LEU A 25 -5.28 0.86 4.85
C LEU A 25 -4.37 -0.37 4.75
N LYS A 26 -3.12 -0.20 4.36
CA LYS A 26 -2.15 -1.31 4.28
C LYS A 26 -1.84 -1.93 5.64
N VAL A 27 -1.73 -1.12 6.68
CA VAL A 27 -1.54 -1.64 8.05
C VAL A 27 -2.76 -2.45 8.49
N ILE A 28 -3.97 -1.93 8.31
CA ILE A 28 -5.20 -2.59 8.74
C ILE A 28 -5.44 -3.89 7.95
N LEU A 29 -5.33 -3.82 6.62
CA LEU A 29 -5.47 -4.98 5.74
C LEU A 29 -4.39 -6.02 6.03
N GLY A 30 -3.13 -5.59 6.13
CA GLY A 30 -2.03 -6.47 6.43
C GLY A 30 -2.15 -7.15 7.79
N ALA A 31 -2.46 -6.39 8.84
CA ALA A 31 -2.65 -6.92 10.19
C ALA A 31 -3.84 -7.90 10.26
N SER A 32 -4.96 -7.61 9.60
CA SER A 32 -6.10 -8.52 9.57
C SER A 32 -5.77 -9.84 8.86
N CYS A 33 -5.01 -9.81 7.75
CA CYS A 33 -4.50 -10.99 7.07
C CYS A 33 -3.49 -11.80 7.90
N VAL A 34 -2.71 -11.15 8.77
CA VAL A 34 -1.78 -11.85 9.69
C VAL A 34 -2.54 -12.54 10.83
N ILE A 35 -3.46 -11.83 11.47
CA ILE A 35 -4.19 -12.31 12.66
C ILE A 35 -5.22 -13.37 12.25
N ALA A 36 -6.03 -13.07 11.25
CA ALA A 36 -7.18 -13.89 10.84
C ALA A 36 -7.25 -14.02 9.30
N PRO A 37 -6.28 -14.71 8.66
CA PRO A 37 -6.17 -14.78 7.19
C PRO A 37 -7.45 -15.29 6.51
N GLN A 38 -8.11 -16.30 7.09
CA GLN A 38 -9.33 -16.88 6.51
C GLN A 38 -10.52 -15.92 6.59
N PHE A 39 -10.66 -15.21 7.71
CA PHE A 39 -11.72 -14.20 7.88
C PHE A 39 -11.48 -13.01 6.94
N ALA A 40 -10.25 -12.50 6.91
CA ALA A 40 -9.85 -11.41 6.02
C ALA A 40 -10.11 -11.78 4.55
N CYS A 41 -9.67 -12.96 4.08
CA CYS A 41 -9.92 -13.41 2.71
C CYS A 41 -11.43 -13.62 2.43
N SER A 42 -12.19 -14.08 3.42
CA SER A 42 -13.64 -14.25 3.27
C SER A 42 -14.37 -12.92 3.07
N LEU A 43 -13.90 -11.81 3.67
CA LEU A 43 -14.45 -10.48 3.40
C LEU A 43 -14.30 -10.09 1.93
N PHE A 44 -13.26 -10.60 1.27
CA PHE A 44 -12.99 -10.40 -0.14
C PHE A 44 -13.57 -11.49 -1.06
N LEU A 45 -14.52 -12.28 -0.55
CA LEU A 45 -15.15 -13.39 -1.28
C LEU A 45 -14.15 -14.46 -1.76
N LEU A 46 -12.99 -14.57 -1.10
CA LEU A 46 -11.96 -15.55 -1.40
C LEU A 46 -11.95 -16.64 -0.33
N LYS A 47 -12.34 -17.86 -0.70
CA LYS A 47 -12.28 -19.03 0.18
C LYS A 47 -10.86 -19.58 0.20
N LEU A 48 -10.11 -19.23 1.23
CA LEU A 48 -8.75 -19.70 1.40
C LEU A 48 -8.74 -21.10 2.04
N PRO A 49 -8.15 -22.12 1.39
CA PRO A 49 -7.97 -23.43 2.03
C PRO A 49 -7.06 -23.29 3.26
N PRO A 50 -7.13 -24.20 4.25
CA PRO A 50 -6.28 -24.12 5.45
C PRO A 50 -4.79 -24.00 5.15
N GLN A 51 -4.33 -24.67 4.08
CA GLN A 51 -2.94 -24.62 3.59
C GLN A 51 -2.57 -23.24 3.04
N GLY A 52 -3.53 -22.50 2.48
CA GLY A 52 -3.34 -21.15 1.96
C GLY A 52 -3.18 -20.09 3.04
N ALA A 53 -3.50 -20.40 4.31
CA ALA A 53 -3.38 -19.45 5.42
C ALA A 53 -1.95 -18.91 5.59
N ILE A 54 -0.93 -19.71 5.26
CA ILE A 54 0.47 -19.28 5.29
C ILE A 54 0.72 -18.17 4.25
N ALA A 55 0.24 -18.35 3.02
CA ALA A 55 0.33 -17.34 1.97
C ALA A 55 -0.41 -16.06 2.35
N GLY A 56 -1.62 -16.18 2.93
CA GLY A 56 -2.38 -15.03 3.43
C GLY A 56 -1.63 -14.25 4.52
N ARG A 57 -0.95 -14.93 5.45
CA ARG A 57 -0.13 -14.30 6.48
C ARG A 57 1.14 -13.64 5.91
N LEU A 58 1.81 -14.28 4.96
CA LEU A 58 2.98 -13.72 4.29
C LEU A 58 2.60 -12.45 3.53
N PHE A 59 1.55 -12.50 2.72
CA PHE A 59 0.99 -11.34 2.04
C PHE A 59 0.64 -10.23 3.04
N GLY A 60 -0.10 -10.57 4.10
CA GLY A 60 -0.50 -9.63 5.13
C GLY A 60 0.69 -8.97 5.83
N SER A 61 1.74 -9.74 6.14
CA SER A 61 2.94 -9.25 6.80
C SER A 61 3.71 -8.25 5.92
N SER A 62 3.85 -8.54 4.63
CA SER A 62 4.48 -7.63 3.66
C SER A 62 3.68 -6.34 3.49
N CYS A 63 2.35 -6.46 3.37
CA CYS A 63 1.45 -5.31 3.25
C CYS A 63 1.51 -4.42 4.50
N ALA A 64 1.44 -5.02 5.70
CA ALA A 64 1.57 -4.29 6.96
C ALA A 64 2.94 -3.62 7.10
N ALA A 65 4.02 -4.31 6.73
CA ALA A 65 5.38 -3.76 6.79
C ALA A 65 5.55 -2.53 5.88
N LEU A 66 5.05 -2.61 4.63
CA LEU A 66 5.05 -1.47 3.70
C LEU A 66 4.18 -0.31 4.21
N GLY A 67 3.01 -0.61 4.76
CA GLY A 67 2.13 0.39 5.37
C GLY A 67 2.82 1.11 6.56
N LEU A 68 3.42 0.35 7.48
CA LEU A 68 4.14 0.90 8.63
C LEU A 68 5.38 1.71 8.21
N LEU A 69 6.13 1.25 7.20
CA LEU A 69 7.27 1.98 6.66
C LEU A 69 6.81 3.33 6.11
N THR A 70 5.76 3.34 5.29
CA THR A 70 5.19 4.54 4.70
C THR A 70 4.68 5.51 5.77
N TRP A 71 3.99 4.99 6.79
CA TRP A 71 3.52 5.77 7.93
C TRP A 71 4.67 6.47 8.66
N LYS A 72 5.73 5.72 8.99
CA LYS A 72 6.90 6.25 9.69
C LYS A 72 7.62 7.31 8.86
N LEU A 73 7.81 7.08 7.57
CA LEU A 73 8.48 8.02 6.68
C LEU A 73 7.63 9.28 6.45
N SER A 74 6.31 9.15 6.30
CA SER A 74 5.39 10.29 6.19
C SER A 74 5.44 11.20 7.43
N LYS A 75 5.46 10.59 8.62
CA LYS A 75 5.61 11.33 9.89
C LYS A 75 6.95 12.06 9.96
N ARG A 76 8.05 11.37 9.66
CA ARG A 76 9.41 11.97 9.68
C ARG A 76 9.60 13.08 8.65
N ALA A 77 9.04 12.92 7.46
CA ALA A 77 9.03 13.95 6.42
C ALA A 77 8.21 15.18 6.85
N SER A 78 7.08 14.98 7.53
CA SER A 78 6.26 16.07 8.07
C SER A 78 6.97 16.85 9.20
N GLU A 79 7.85 16.18 9.95
CA GLU A 79 8.72 16.77 10.96
C GLU A 79 9.99 17.44 10.37
N GLY A 80 10.20 17.34 9.05
CA GLY A 80 11.37 17.91 8.36
C GLY A 80 12.68 17.16 8.65
N SER A 81 12.60 15.93 9.14
CA SER A 81 13.75 15.12 9.56
C SER A 81 14.26 14.16 8.48
N LEU A 82 13.57 14.06 7.34
CA LEU A 82 13.80 13.05 6.31
C LEU A 82 13.60 13.63 4.91
N SER A 83 14.37 13.17 3.94
CA SER A 83 14.28 13.61 2.55
C SER A 83 12.99 13.13 1.88
N ASN A 84 12.42 13.98 1.00
CA ASN A 84 11.30 13.59 0.14
C ASN A 84 11.67 12.41 -0.78
N SER A 85 12.94 12.19 -1.09
CA SER A 85 13.41 11.05 -1.91
C SER A 85 13.10 9.71 -1.26
N ASP A 86 13.25 9.61 0.06
CA ASP A 86 13.04 8.37 0.80
C ASP A 86 11.55 8.04 0.88
N LEU A 87 10.71 9.07 1.08
CA LEU A 87 9.27 8.93 1.03
C LEU A 87 8.78 8.57 -0.39
N LYS A 88 9.33 9.19 -1.44
CA LYS A 88 9.06 8.82 -2.84
C LYS A 88 9.41 7.36 -3.10
N THR A 89 10.56 6.89 -2.61
CA THR A 89 11.00 5.50 -2.78
C THR A 89 10.03 4.54 -2.10
N ALA A 90 9.59 4.84 -0.87
CA ALA A 90 8.59 4.02 -0.19
C ALA A 90 7.25 4.01 -0.93
N LEU A 91 6.78 5.14 -1.45
CA LEU A 91 5.56 5.20 -2.25
C LEU A 91 5.68 4.41 -3.55
N ALA A 92 6.82 4.50 -4.24
CA ALA A 92 7.09 3.71 -5.44
C ALA A 92 7.02 2.21 -5.14
N LEU A 93 7.64 1.75 -4.05
CA LEU A 93 7.57 0.34 -3.62
C LEU A 93 6.13 -0.11 -3.34
N ASN A 94 5.30 0.76 -2.74
CA ASN A 94 3.89 0.48 -2.52
C ASN A 94 3.12 0.34 -3.83
N ILE A 95 3.32 1.25 -4.79
CA ILE A 95 2.67 1.21 -6.10
C ILE A 95 3.08 -0.06 -6.86
N MET A 96 4.37 -0.41 -6.83
CA MET A 96 4.88 -1.63 -7.47
C MET A 96 4.26 -2.89 -6.86
N ALA A 97 4.17 -2.97 -5.53
CA ALA A 97 3.52 -4.08 -4.85
C ALA A 97 2.03 -4.20 -5.23
N ASP A 98 1.28 -3.09 -5.17
CA ASP A 98 -0.15 -3.09 -5.49
C ASP A 98 -0.42 -3.42 -6.98
N THR A 99 0.49 -3.02 -7.86
CA THR A 99 0.44 -3.37 -9.29
C THR A 99 0.70 -4.86 -9.49
N ALA A 100 1.70 -5.42 -8.82
CA ALA A 100 1.99 -6.86 -8.86
C ALA A 100 0.81 -7.68 -8.30
N ASP A 101 0.15 -7.21 -7.26
CA ASP A 101 -1.04 -7.84 -6.70
C ASP A 101 -2.22 -7.78 -7.67
N THR A 102 -2.40 -6.65 -8.36
CA THR A 102 -3.43 -6.51 -9.41
C THR A 102 -3.20 -7.51 -10.55
N ILE A 103 -1.95 -7.63 -11.03
CA ILE A 103 -1.59 -8.60 -12.07
C ILE A 103 -1.83 -10.03 -11.56
N SER A 104 -1.45 -10.33 -10.33
CA SER A 104 -1.71 -11.63 -9.70
C SER A 104 -3.20 -11.93 -9.61
N CYS A 105 -4.02 -10.92 -9.33
CA CYS A 105 -5.48 -11.03 -9.33
C CYS A 105 -6.02 -11.33 -10.73
N LEU A 106 -5.48 -10.67 -11.76
CA LEU A 106 -5.90 -10.91 -13.14
C LEU A 106 -5.51 -12.32 -13.61
N VAL A 107 -4.30 -12.78 -13.28
CA VAL A 107 -3.83 -14.13 -13.60
C VAL A 107 -4.71 -15.18 -12.92
N GLY A 108 -5.00 -15.04 -11.62
CA GLY A 108 -5.85 -15.98 -10.90
C GLY A 108 -7.28 -16.05 -11.45
N TYR A 109 -7.85 -14.91 -11.86
CA TYR A 109 -9.11 -14.88 -12.58
C TYR A 109 -9.04 -15.61 -13.92
N SER A 110 -8.02 -15.31 -14.73
CA SER A 110 -7.84 -15.95 -16.06
C SER A 110 -7.64 -17.46 -15.98
N ALA A 111 -7.07 -17.95 -14.88
CA ALA A 111 -6.88 -19.37 -14.59
C ALA A 111 -8.14 -20.05 -14.01
N GLY A 112 -9.25 -19.31 -13.82
CA GLY A 112 -10.50 -19.85 -13.28
C GLY A 112 -10.49 -20.14 -11.78
N MET A 113 -9.55 -19.54 -11.02
CA MET A 113 -9.45 -19.79 -9.57
C MET A 113 -10.56 -19.11 -8.76
N TYR A 114 -11.13 -18.01 -9.28
CA TYR A 114 -12.25 -17.31 -8.67
C TYR A 114 -13.03 -16.48 -9.71
N GLY A 115 -14.23 -16.05 -9.35
CA GLY A 115 -15.13 -15.31 -10.22
C GLY A 115 -14.88 -13.80 -10.29
N LEU A 116 -15.62 -13.14 -11.18
CA LEU A 116 -15.56 -11.69 -11.38
C LEU A 116 -15.82 -10.86 -10.10
N PRO A 117 -16.72 -11.24 -9.16
CA PRO A 117 -16.90 -10.49 -7.92
C PRO A 117 -15.62 -10.45 -7.05
N THR A 118 -14.91 -11.57 -6.94
CA THR A 118 -13.64 -11.66 -6.20
C THR A 118 -12.56 -10.83 -6.88
N LEU A 119 -12.46 -10.88 -8.22
CA LEU A 119 -11.55 -10.01 -8.98
C LEU A 119 -11.87 -8.53 -8.76
N GLY A 120 -13.15 -8.15 -8.82
CA GLY A 120 -13.59 -6.78 -8.61
C GLY A 120 -13.22 -6.25 -7.22
N MET A 121 -13.37 -7.08 -6.18
CA MET A 121 -13.09 -6.67 -4.81
C MET A 121 -11.58 -6.66 -4.50
N LEU A 122 -10.85 -7.74 -4.81
CA LEU A 122 -9.41 -7.82 -4.56
C LEU A 122 -8.61 -6.99 -5.55
N GLY A 123 -8.79 -7.25 -6.84
CA GLY A 123 -8.08 -6.52 -7.90
C GLY A 123 -8.44 -5.04 -7.90
N GLY A 124 -9.73 -4.69 -7.73
CA GLY A 124 -10.15 -3.30 -7.59
C GLY A 124 -9.57 -2.62 -6.35
N GLY A 125 -9.47 -3.35 -5.22
CA GLY A 125 -8.81 -2.86 -4.00
C GLY A 125 -7.33 -2.54 -4.23
N CYS A 126 -6.57 -3.44 -4.87
CA CYS A 126 -5.17 -3.21 -5.20
C CYS A 126 -4.99 -2.02 -6.17
N VAL A 127 -5.82 -1.92 -7.21
CA VAL A 127 -5.81 -0.76 -8.12
C VAL A 127 -6.07 0.55 -7.37
N ALA A 128 -7.05 0.58 -6.47
CA ALA A 128 -7.36 1.77 -5.69
C ALA A 128 -6.18 2.20 -4.80
N LEU A 129 -5.48 1.25 -4.16
CA LEU A 129 -4.28 1.54 -3.37
C LEU A 129 -3.12 2.03 -4.25
N ALA A 130 -2.93 1.44 -5.43
CA ALA A 130 -1.91 1.88 -6.38
C ALA A 130 -2.16 3.32 -6.86
N VAL A 131 -3.41 3.65 -7.20
CA VAL A 131 -3.81 5.02 -7.59
C VAL A 131 -3.59 6.00 -6.45
N LEU A 132 -3.93 5.63 -5.21
CA LEU A 132 -3.70 6.45 -4.04
C LEU A 132 -2.21 6.70 -3.78
N GLY A 133 -1.38 5.67 -3.96
CA GLY A 133 0.08 5.79 -3.93
C GLY A 133 0.63 6.70 -5.02
N ALA A 134 0.13 6.56 -6.25
CA ALA A 134 0.53 7.41 -7.38
C ALA A 134 0.14 8.88 -7.17
N ALA A 135 -1.06 9.14 -6.63
CA ALA A 135 -1.48 10.49 -6.25
C ALA A 135 -0.59 11.09 -5.15
N GLY A 136 -0.23 10.29 -4.14
CA GLY A 136 0.75 10.67 -3.13
C GLY A 136 2.13 10.99 -3.73
N TYR A 137 2.61 10.15 -4.65
CA TYR A 137 3.90 10.31 -5.31
C TYR A 137 3.96 11.58 -6.16
N ALA A 138 2.96 11.79 -7.03
CA ALA A 138 2.86 12.97 -7.90
C ALA A 138 2.77 14.27 -7.09
N GLY A 139 2.05 14.24 -5.96
CA GLY A 139 1.92 15.41 -5.08
C GLY A 139 3.23 15.84 -4.40
N ILE A 140 4.20 14.92 -4.23
CA ILE A 140 5.55 15.25 -3.76
C ILE A 140 6.41 15.77 -4.93
N ASP A 141 6.21 15.24 -6.14
CA ASP A 141 7.00 15.59 -7.32
C ASP A 141 6.75 16.99 -7.85
N SER A 142 5.49 17.45 -7.87
CA SER A 142 5.13 18.82 -8.27
C SER A 142 5.70 19.93 -7.36
N ARG A 143 6.51 19.59 -6.35
CA ARG A 143 7.11 20.51 -5.37
C ARG A 143 8.63 20.41 -5.27
N ALA A 144 9.25 19.48 -6.00
CA ALA A 144 10.71 19.35 -6.10
C ALA A 144 11.24 20.30 -7.19
#